data_AF-A0A944NXH2-F1
#
_entry.id   AF-A0A944NXH2-F1
#
_cell.length_a   1.000
_cell.length_b   1.000
_cell.length_c   1.000
_cell.angle_alpha   90.00
_cell.angle_beta   90.00
_cell.angle_gamma   90.00
#
_symmetry.space_group_name_H-M   'P 1'
#
loop_
_entity.id
_entity.type
_entity.pdbx_description
1 polymer ?
#
loop_
_entity_poly.entity_id
_entity_poly.type
_entity_poly.pdbx_seq_one_letter_code
_entity_poly.pdbx_strand_id
1 'polypeptide(L)' 'MKILICGDVVGKSGRKVIEDRLPEVRERLGLDFVVINGENAAHGFGITEKICASF' A
#
# COMPACT_ATOMS: atom_id res chain seq x y z
N MET A 1 15.42 -0.28 -13.42
CA MET A 1 14.14 -0.69 -12.81
C MET A 1 14.20 -0.44 -11.32
N LYS A 2 13.35 0.44 -10.78
CA LYS A 2 13.25 0.84 -9.38
C LYS A 2 11.97 0.28 -8.78
N ILE A 3 12.10 -0.51 -7.72
CA ILE A 3 10.98 -1.17 -7.04
C ILE A 3 10.93 -0.68 -5.60
N LEU A 4 9.73 -0.34 -5.12
CA LEU A 4 9.47 -0.13 -3.69
C LEU A 4 8.72 -1.33 -3.13
N ILE A 5 9.19 -1.85 -1.99
CA ILE A 5 8.49 -2.89 -1.23
C ILE A 5 8.08 -2.26 0.09
N CYS A 6 6.78 -2.12 0.30
CA CYS A 6 6.19 -1.69 1.55
C CYS A 6 5.99 -2.91 2.45
N GLY A 7 6.37 -2.77 3.72
CA GLY A 7 5.96 -3.72 4.76
C GLY A 7 4.45 -3.64 5.01
N ASP A 8 4.04 -4.19 6.16
CA ASP A 8 2.63 -4.39 6.48
C ASP A 8 1.81 -3.11 6.47
N VAL A 9 0.74 -3.13 5.68
CA VAL A 9 -0.33 -2.15 5.78
C VAL A 9 -1.30 -2.61 6.86
N VAL A 10 -1.30 -1.88 7.98
CA VAL A 10 -2.14 -2.20 9.14
C VAL A 10 -3.35 -1.28 9.21
N GLY A 11 -4.55 -1.87 9.07
CA GLY A 11 -5.82 -1.20 9.32
C GLY A 11 -6.06 0.07 8.50
N LYS A 12 -6.97 0.93 8.98
CA LYS A 12 -7.38 2.15 8.26
C LYS A 12 -6.25 3.16 8.11
N SER A 13 -5.39 3.29 9.12
CA SER A 13 -4.27 4.23 9.11
C SER A 13 -3.26 3.87 8.02
N GLY A 14 -2.86 2.61 7.94
CA GLY A 14 -1.94 2.13 6.90
C GLY A 14 -2.50 2.34 5.49
N ARG A 15 -3.77 1.95 5.26
CA ARG A 15 -4.41 2.13 3.95
C ARG A 15 -4.43 3.59 3.51
N LYS A 16 -4.78 4.49 4.42
CA LYS A 16 -4.84 5.93 4.13
C LYS A 16 -3.47 6.51 3.73
N VAL A 17 -2.39 6.07 4.36
CA VAL A 17 -1.04 6.50 3.97
C VAL A 17 -0.68 6.02 2.57
N ILE A 18 -1.03 4.78 2.21
CA ILE A 18 -0.82 4.29 0.85
C ILE A 18 -1.62 5.11 -0.15
N GLU A 19 -2.94 5.26 0.07
CA GLU A 19 -3.84 6.01 -0.82
C GLU A 19 -3.38 7.47 -1.01
N ASP A 20 -3.02 8.16 0.08
CA ASP A 20 -2.72 9.59 0.05
C ASP A 20 -1.28 9.91 -0.40
N ARG A 21 -0.29 9.05 -0.08
CA ARG A 21 1.15 9.41 -0.21
C ARG A 21 1.93 8.58 -1.20
N LEU A 22 1.53 7.34 -1.48
CA LEU A 22 2.27 6.48 -2.40
C LEU A 22 2.37 7.07 -3.83
N PRO A 23 1.34 7.74 -4.39
CA PRO A 23 1.45 8.38 -5.69
C PRO A 23 2.59 9.41 -5.76
N GLU A 24 2.69 10.28 -4.75
CA GLU A 24 3.75 11.29 -4.65
C GLU A 24 5.14 10.64 -4.57
N VAL A 25 5.27 9.58 -3.77
CA VAL A 25 6.54 8.84 -3.60
C VAL A 25 6.94 8.15 -4.91
N ARG A 26 5.98 7.56 -5.62
CA ARG A 26 6.19 6.92 -6.92
C ARG A 26 6.74 7.88 -7.95
N GLU A 27 6.13 9.06 -8.07
CA GLU A 27 6.57 10.10 -8.99
C GLU A 27 7.96 10.62 -8.60
N ARG A 28 8.13 11.04 -7.34
CA ARG A 28 9.38 11.65 -6.86
C ARG A 28 10.59 10.74 -6.98
N LEU A 29 10.42 9.42 -6.79
CA LEU A 29 11.52 8.46 -6.87
C LEU A 29 11.66 7.83 -8.27
N GLY A 30 10.67 8.02 -9.15
CA GLY A 30 10.58 7.38 -10.46
C GLY A 30 10.47 5.86 -10.34
N LEU A 31 9.52 5.37 -9.53
CA LEU A 31 9.35 3.94 -9.31
C LEU A 31 8.64 3.28 -10.50
N ASP A 32 9.18 2.14 -10.93
CA ASP A 32 8.60 1.31 -11.98
C ASP A 32 7.52 0.37 -11.44
N PHE A 33 7.68 -0.11 -10.20
CA PHE A 33 6.75 -1.04 -9.56
C PHE A 33 6.69 -0.87 -8.04
N VAL A 34 5.55 -1.19 -7.43
CA VAL A 34 5.36 -1.18 -5.97
C VAL A 34 4.73 -2.50 -5.52
N VAL A 35 5.29 -3.08 -4.46
CA VAL A 35 4.75 -4.26 -3.77
C VAL A 35 4.34 -3.84 -2.36
N ILE A 36 3.18 -4.29 -1.89
CA ILE A 36 2.66 -3.98 -0.56
C ILE A 36 2.24 -5.28 0.14
N ASN A 37 2.68 -5.49 1.38
CA ASN A 37 2.09 -6.54 2.21
C ASN A 37 0.75 -6.08 2.79
N GLY A 38 -0.34 -6.69 2.33
CA GLY A 38 -1.71 -6.38 2.74
C GLY A 38 -2.27 -7.25 3.87
N GLU A 39 -1.49 -8.16 4.48
CA GLU A 39 -2.05 -9.17 5.39
C GLU A 39 -2.77 -8.61 6.63
N ASN A 40 -2.50 -7.36 7.00
CA ASN A 40 -3.11 -6.69 8.16
C ASN A 40 -4.06 -5.54 7.75
N ALA A 41 -4.43 -5.48 6.46
CA ALA A 41 -5.14 -4.33 5.90
C ALA A 41 -6.59 -4.24 6.40
N ALA A 42 -7.28 -5.36 6.67
CA ALA A 42 -8.67 -5.36 7.13
C ALA A 42 -8.76 -5.35 8.66
N HIS A 43 -8.95 -4.18 9.28
CA HIS A 43 -9.06 -4.04 10.74
C HIS A 43 -7.92 -4.71 11.54
N GLY A 44 -6.73 -4.87 10.95
CA GLY A 44 -5.57 -5.49 11.58
C GLY A 44 -5.43 -7.00 11.34
N PHE A 45 -6.31 -7.63 10.54
CA PHE A 45 -6.19 -9.05 10.20
C PHE A 45 -6.82 -9.38 8.84
N GLY A 46 -6.03 -9.97 7.96
CA GLY A 46 -6.40 -10.31 6.58
C GLY A 46 -6.58 -9.09 5.67
N ILE A 47 -7.12 -9.38 4.49
CA ILE A 47 -7.51 -8.40 3.47
C ILE A 47 -8.88 -8.80 2.90
N THR A 48 -9.72 -7.82 2.59
CA THR A 48 -10.98 -8.06 1.85
C THR A 48 -10.79 -7.69 0.39
N GLU A 49 -11.60 -8.26 -0.51
CA GLU A 49 -11.58 -7.92 -1.94
C GLU A 49 -11.73 -6.41 -2.17
N LYS A 50 -12.67 -5.78 -1.45
CA LYS A 50 -12.89 -4.32 -1.52
C LYS A 50 -11.65 -3.51 -1.13
N ILE A 51 -10.90 -3.96 -0.13
CA ILE A 51 -9.65 -3.29 0.30
C ILE A 51 -8.54 -3.55 -0.71
N CYS A 52 -8.43 -4.77 -1.25
CA CYS A 52 -7.44 -5.09 -2.26
C CYS A 52 -7.62 -4.21 -3.51
N ALA A 53 -8.87 -4.01 -3.95
CA ALA A 53 -9.21 -3.17 -5.09
C ALA A 53 -9.07 -1.66 -4.83
N SER A 54 -8.77 -1.21 -3.60
CA SER A 54 -8.60 0.21 -3.28
C SER A 54 -7.15 0.70 -3.31
N PHE A 55 -6.19 -0.21 -3.43
CA PHE A 55 -4.77 0.11 -3.65
C PHE A 55 -4.47 0.30 -5.13
#